data_AF-A0A1J4YIF0-F1
#
_entry.id   AF-A0A1J4YIF0-F1
#
_cell.length_a   1.000
_cell.length_b   1.000
_cell.length_c   1.000
_cell.angle_alpha   90.00
_cell.angle_beta   90.00
_cell.angle_gamma   90.00
#
_symmetry.space_group_name_H-M   'P 1'
#
loop_
_entity.id
_entity.type
_entity.pdbx_description
1 polymer ?
#
loop_
_entity_poly.entity_id
_entity_poly.type
_entity_poly.pdbx_seq_one_letter_code
_entity_poly.pdbx_strand_id
1 'polypeptide(L)' 'MEAINLSKTLRPYENKWVAITKDYKKVIASGKTLKEAIKNAAGKNVPPIYTYVNSFKTGYSPTNT' A
#
# COMPACT_ATOMS: atom_id res chain seq x y z
N MET A 1 -5.02 -14.33 -23.70
CA MET A 1 -5.05 -13.26 -22.68
C MET A 1 -3.65 -12.70 -22.56
N GLU A 2 -3.45 -11.42 -22.87
CA GLU A 2 -2.17 -10.77 -22.60
C GLU A 2 -2.06 -10.49 -21.10
N ALA A 3 -0.89 -10.75 -20.53
CA ALA A 3 -0.62 -10.46 -19.14
C ALA A 3 -0.49 -8.94 -18.94
N ILE A 4 -1.40 -8.34 -18.17
CA ILE A 4 -1.29 -6.92 -17.80
C ILE A 4 -0.14 -6.76 -16.81
N ASN A 5 0.92 -6.05 -17.22
CA ASN A 5 2.05 -5.76 -16.36
C ASN A 5 1.80 -4.48 -15.52
N LEU A 6 1.38 -4.67 -14.26
CA LEU A 6 1.14 -3.58 -13.31
C LEU A 6 2.38 -3.17 -12.50
N SER A 7 3.56 -3.73 -12.81
CA SER A 7 4.77 -3.52 -12.01
C SER A 7 5.15 -2.04 -11.86
N LYS A 8 4.98 -1.25 -12.93
CA LYS A 8 5.30 0.18 -12.92
C LYS A 8 4.40 0.96 -11.95
N THR A 9 3.16 0.52 -11.79
CA THR A 9 2.16 1.16 -10.94
C THR A 9 2.27 0.72 -9.48
N LEU A 10 2.58 -0.56 -9.22
CA LEU A 10 2.57 -1.12 -7.87
C LEU A 10 3.91 -1.03 -7.14
N ARG A 11 5.05 -1.17 -7.85
CA ARG A 11 6.39 -1.10 -7.24
C ARG A 11 6.68 0.17 -6.43
N PRO A 12 6.18 1.37 -6.80
CA PRO A 12 6.37 2.56 -5.98
C PRO A 12 5.85 2.46 -4.54
N TYR A 13 4.93 1.53 -4.27
CA TYR A 13 4.35 1.29 -2.95
C TYR A 13 5.05 0.17 -2.16
N GLU A 14 6.02 -0.52 -2.75
CA GLU A 14 6.75 -1.60 -2.09
C GLU A 14 7.44 -1.10 -0.79
N ASN A 15 7.35 -1.90 0.28
CA ASN A 15 7.91 -1.61 1.60
C ASN A 15 7.44 -0.26 2.19
N LYS A 16 6.16 0.06 2.00
CA LYS A 16 5.54 1.30 2.49
C LYS A 16 4.19 1.05 3.13
N TRP A 17 3.85 1.94 4.06
CA TRP A 17 2.48 2.16 4.48
C TRP A 17 1.74 2.96 3.43
N VAL A 18 0.54 2.50 3.06
CA VAL A 18 -0.35 3.19 2.14
C VAL A 18 -1.67 3.51 2.83
N ALA A 19 -2.20 4.68 2.55
CA ALA A 19 -3.53 5.11 2.93
C ALA A 19 -4.45 4.91 1.73
N ILE A 20 -5.46 4.06 1.86
CA ILE A 20 -6.43 3.75 0.80
C ILE A 20 -7.83 4.24 1.19
N THR A 21 -8.63 4.60 0.20
CA THR A 21 -10.04 4.95 0.40
C THR A 21 -10.84 3.76 0.94
N LYS A 22 -11.96 4.02 1.64
CA LYS A 22 -12.83 2.96 2.20
C LYS A 22 -13.41 2.00 1.16
N ASP A 23 -13.52 2.44 -0.09
CA ASP A 23 -13.95 1.59 -1.20
C ASP A 23 -12.80 0.76 -1.81
N TYR A 24 -11.59 0.87 -1.26
CA TYR A 24 -10.37 0.16 -1.66
C TYR A 24 -9.90 0.44 -3.10
N LYS A 25 -10.45 1.46 -3.78
CA LYS A 25 -10.16 1.73 -5.19
C LYS A 25 -8.95 2.64 -5.41
N LYS A 26 -8.52 3.40 -4.39
CA LYS A 26 -7.52 4.46 -4.58
C LYS A 26 -6.57 4.60 -3.40
N VAL A 27 -5.28 4.68 -3.69
CA VAL A 27 -4.25 5.14 -2.74
C VAL A 27 -4.25 6.67 -2.71
N ILE A 28 -4.43 7.26 -1.53
CA ILE A 28 -4.49 8.71 -1.33
C ILE A 28 -3.22 9.30 -0.69
N ALA A 29 -2.43 8.46 -0.04
CA ALA A 29 -1.12 8.81 0.51
C ALA A 29 -0.26 7.55 0.74
N SER A 30 1.05 7.73 0.91
CA SER A 30 1.96 6.66 1.32
C SER A 30 3.12 7.23 2.15
N GLY A 31 3.79 6.37 2.92
CA GLY A 31 4.96 6.72 3.73
C GLY A 31 5.79 5.48 4.09
N LYS A 32 7.04 5.67 4.48
CA LYS A 32 7.89 4.55 4.95
C LYS A 32 7.43 4.02 6.30
N THR A 33 6.82 4.90 7.11
CA THR A 33 6.25 4.57 8.41
C THR A 33 4.75 4.85 8.44
N LEU A 34 4.02 4.22 9.37
CA LEU A 34 2.60 4.50 9.58
C LEU A 34 2.38 5.99 9.90
N LYS A 35 3.25 6.59 10.73
CA LYS A 35 3.20 8.01 11.08
C LYS A 35 3.32 8.92 9.86
N GLU A 36 4.23 8.61 8.93
CA GLU A 36 4.36 9.35 7.68
C GLU A 36 3.12 9.21 6.80
N ALA A 37 2.57 8.01 6.67
CA ALA A 37 1.35 7.78 5.89
C ALA A 37 0.16 8.57 6.47
N ILE A 38 0.02 8.60 7.80
CA ILE A 38 -1.01 9.40 8.50
C ILE A 38 -0.78 10.89 8.24
N LYS A 39 0.45 11.38 8.41
CA LYS A 39 0.79 12.79 8.18
C LYS A 39 0.51 13.20 6.73
N ASN A 40 0.84 12.35 5.77
CA ASN A 40 0.62 12.62 4.35
C ASN A 40 -0.86 12.51 3.94
N ALA A 41 -1.66 11.76 4.70
CA ALA A 41 -3.11 11.68 4.53
C ALA A 41 -3.85 12.82 5.26
N ALA A 42 -3.24 13.45 6.27
CA ALA A 42 -3.80 14.60 6.98
C ALA A 42 -3.94 15.80 6.01
N GLY A 43 -5.17 16.06 5.58
CA GLY A 43 -5.47 17.01 4.50
C GLY A 43 -6.26 16.41 3.35
N LYS A 44 -6.46 15.08 3.35
CA LYS A 44 -7.45 14.42 2.51
C LYS A 44 -8.78 14.38 3.24
N ASN A 45 -9.85 14.84 2.59
CA ASN A 45 -11.21 14.86 3.17
C ASN A 45 -11.91 13.49 3.09
N VAL A 46 -11.14 12.40 3.13
CA VAL A 46 -11.64 11.03 2.98
C VAL A 46 -11.01 10.18 4.06
N PRO A 47 -11.79 9.50 4.92
CA PRO A 47 -11.25 8.65 5.97
C PRO A 47 -10.53 7.44 5.34
N PRO A 48 -9.21 7.27 5.58
CA PRO A 48 -8.45 6.18 4.97
C PRO A 48 -8.44 4.91 5.81
N ILE A 49 -8.13 3.80 5.15
CA ILE A 49 -7.66 2.54 5.75
C ILE A 49 -6.15 2.46 5.50
N TYR A 50 -5.39 2.01 6.49
CA TYR A 50 -3.93 1.90 6.38
C TYR A 50 -3.51 0.43 6.25
N THR A 51 -2.65 0.14 5.30
CA THR A 51 -2.04 -1.18 5.15
C THR A 51 -0.56 -1.06 4.80
N TYR A 52 0.23 -2.03 5.23
CA TYR A 52 1.63 -2.15 4.85
C TYR A 52 1.75 -3.03 3.61
N VAL A 53 2.46 -2.54 2.59
CA VAL A 53 2.75 -3.31 1.37
C VAL A 53 4.13 -3.92 1.52
N ASN A 54 4.17 -5.24 1.64
CA ASN A 54 5.42 -6.01 1.73
C ASN A 54 6.22 -5.97 0.43
N SER A 55 7.47 -6.41 0.49
CA SER A 55 8.29 -6.59 -0.70
C SER A 55 7.65 -7.60 -1.66
N PHE A 56 7.64 -7.27 -2.95
CA PHE A 56 7.23 -8.20 -4.00
C PHE A 56 8.32 -9.24 -4.32
N LYS A 57 9.52 -9.08 -3.76
CA LYS A 57 10.64 -10.01 -3.92
C LYS A 57 10.61 -11.15 -2.91
N THR A 58 9.78 -11.05 -1.87
CA THR A 58 9.75 -12.02 -0.76
C THR A 58 8.41 -12.73 -0.75
N GLY A 59 8.44 -14.05 -0.88
CA GLY A 59 7.28 -14.89 -0.61
C GLY A 59 7.21 -15.23 0.88
N TYR A 60 6.03 -15.08 1.49
CA TYR A 60 5.77 -15.52 2.85
C TYR A 60 4.95 -16.81 2.80
N SER A 61 5.44 -17.87 3.44
CA SER A 61 4.66 -19.08 3.69
C SER A 61 4.35 -19.17 5.18
N PRO A 62 3.10 -19.46 5.58
CA PRO A 62 2.83 -19.86 6.95
C PRO A 62 3.68 -21.09 7.28
N THR A 63 4.41 -21.03 8.38
CA THR A 63 5.02 -22.21 8.99
C THR A 63 4.18 -22.59 10.18
N ASN A 64 3.69 -23.84 10.22
CA ASN A 64 3.05 -24.40 11.40
C ASN A 64 4.16 -24.66 12.42
N THR A 65 4.37 -23.72 13.33
CA THR A 65 5.12 -23.91 14.59
C THR A 65 4.15 -24.13 15.72
#